data_AF-B0Z9N5-F1
#
_entry.id   AF-B0Z9N5-F1
#
_cell.length_a   1.000
_cell.length_b   1.000
_cell.length_c   1.000
_cell.angle_alpha   90.00
_cell.angle_beta   90.00
_cell.angle_gamma   90.00
#
_symmetry.space_group_name_H-M   'P 1'
#
loop_
_entity.id
_entity.type
_entity.pdbx_description
1 polymer ?
#
loop_
_entity_poly.entity_id
_entity_poly.type
_entity_poly.pdbx_seq_one_letter_code
_entity_poly.pdbx_strand_id
1 'polypeptide(L)'
;MVNVPKQRRTFCKGKNCKKHTLHKVTQYKAGKATLFAQGKRRYDRKQSGYGGQTKPVFHKKAKTTKKIVLRMECTECKYRKQLPIKRCKHFELGGDKKRKGQMIQF
;
A
#
# COMPACT_ATOMS: atom_id res chain seq x y z
N MET A 1 14.61 -9.46 -5.32
CA MET A 1 13.15 -9.69 -5.40
C MET A 1 12.62 -9.94 -4.00
N VAL A 2 11.53 -9.27 -3.60
CA VAL A 2 10.88 -9.47 -2.29
C VAL A 2 9.56 -10.19 -2.49
N ASN A 3 9.43 -11.39 -1.93
CA ASN A 3 8.23 -12.20 -1.99
C ASN A 3 7.50 -12.20 -0.63
N VAL A 4 6.20 -11.94 -0.64
CA VAL A 4 5.34 -12.00 0.55
C VAL A 4 4.19 -12.99 0.32
N PRO A 5 3.87 -13.88 1.27
CA PRO A 5 2.78 -14.83 1.10
C PRO A 5 1.41 -14.13 1.04
N LYS A 6 0.47 -14.70 0.27
CA LYS A 6 -0.93 -14.21 0.16
C LYS A 6 -1.73 -14.40 1.45
N GLN A 7 -1.24 -15.22 2.38
CA GLN A 7 -1.84 -15.44 3.69
C GLN A 7 -0.77 -15.35 4.78
N ARG A 8 -1.12 -14.76 5.92
CA ARG A 8 -0.22 -14.66 7.09
C ARG A 8 -1.03 -14.69 8.38
N ARG A 9 -0.63 -15.53 9.34
CA ARG A 9 -1.16 -15.47 10.71
C ARG A 9 -0.53 -14.31 11.46
N THR A 10 -1.35 -13.46 12.05
CA THR A 10 -0.89 -12.28 12.80
C THR A 10 -1.99 -11.80 13.74
N PHE A 11 -1.63 -11.02 14.76
CA PHE A 11 -2.57 -10.49 15.73
C PHE A 11 -3.66 -9.62 15.07
N CYS A 12 -4.93 -9.93 15.35
CA CYS A 12 -6.07 -9.15 14.93
C CYS A 12 -6.54 -8.23 16.07
N LYS A 13 -6.54 -6.91 15.83
CA LYS A 13 -7.05 -5.90 16.78
C LYS A 13 -8.58 -5.72 16.71
N GLY A 14 -9.28 -6.54 15.91
CA GLY A 14 -10.73 -6.50 15.82
C GLY A 14 -11.35 -6.81 17.19
N LYS A 15 -12.39 -6.05 17.57
CA LYS A 15 -13.04 -6.15 18.88
C LYS A 15 -13.44 -7.58 19.25
N ASN A 16 -13.89 -8.35 18.25
CA ASN A 16 -14.39 -9.72 18.40
C ASN A 16 -13.29 -10.80 18.35
N CYS A 17 -12.09 -10.48 17.86
CA CYS A 17 -11.01 -11.48 17.72
C CYS A 17 -9.98 -11.36 18.84
N LYS A 18 -9.32 -10.19 18.98
CA LYS A 18 -8.20 -9.94 19.91
C LYS A 18 -7.19 -11.09 20.06
N LYS A 19 -6.96 -11.84 18.97
CA LYS A 19 -6.12 -13.06 18.91
C LYS A 19 -5.39 -13.16 17.58
N HIS A 20 -4.49 -14.13 17.45
CA HIS A 20 -3.80 -14.41 16.20
C HIS A 20 -4.70 -15.17 15.22
N THR A 21 -5.10 -14.51 14.14
CA THR A 21 -5.98 -15.08 13.11
C THR A 21 -5.28 -15.09 11.76
N LEU A 22 -5.81 -15.86 10.81
CA LEU A 22 -5.35 -15.84 9.43
C LEU A 22 -5.78 -14.53 8.75
N HIS A 23 -4.85 -13.88 8.06
CA HIS A 23 -5.13 -12.67 7.30
C HIS A 23 -4.82 -12.87 5.83
N LYS A 24 -5.75 -12.45 4.96
CA LYS A 24 -5.52 -12.31 3.52
C LYS A 24 -4.67 -11.07 3.28
N VAL A 25 -3.53 -11.25 2.63
CA VAL A 25 -2.59 -10.18 2.30
C VAL A 25 -2.88 -9.68 0.90
N THR A 26 -3.00 -8.36 0.74
CA THR A 26 -3.15 -7.70 -0.57
C THR A 26 -2.24 -6.47 -0.62
N GLN A 27 -1.86 -6.04 -1.81
CA GLN A 27 -1.14 -4.78 -1.97
C GLN A 27 -2.13 -3.61 -1.86
N TYR A 28 -1.78 -2.60 -1.06
CA TYR A 28 -2.54 -1.36 -1.02
C TYR A 28 -2.47 -0.63 -2.37
N LYS A 29 -3.62 -0.11 -2.80
CA LYS A 29 -3.74 0.81 -3.94
C LYS A 29 -4.36 2.11 -3.45
N ALA A 30 -3.86 3.24 -3.94
CA ALA A 30 -4.48 4.53 -3.68
C ALA A 30 -5.87 4.58 -4.34
N GLY A 31 -6.87 5.08 -3.61
CA GLY A 31 -8.20 5.32 -4.15
C GLY A 31 -8.24 6.56 -5.05
N LYS A 32 -9.35 6.74 -5.76
CA LYS A 32 -9.63 7.95 -6.55
C LYS A 32 -9.69 9.18 -5.63
N ALA A 33 -9.04 10.27 -6.02
CA ALA A 33 -9.10 11.52 -5.28
C ALA A 33 -10.51 12.12 -5.32
N THR A 34 -11.03 12.56 -4.17
CA THR A 34 -12.36 13.17 -4.05
C THR A 34 -12.30 14.68 -4.31
N LEU A 35 -13.29 15.21 -5.04
CA LEU A 35 -13.37 16.65 -5.36
C LEU A 35 -13.91 17.48 -4.20
N PHE A 36 -14.76 16.88 -3.36
CA PHE A 36 -15.47 17.59 -2.28
C PHE A 36 -14.64 17.75 -0.99
N ALA A 37 -13.43 17.16 -0.94
CA ALA A 37 -12.52 17.37 0.17
C ALA A 37 -12.21 18.87 0.34
N GLN A 38 -12.19 19.34 1.59
CA GLN A 38 -12.02 20.77 1.90
C GLN A 38 -10.79 21.39 1.22
N GLY A 39 -9.67 20.66 1.15
CA GLY A 39 -8.45 21.12 0.49
C GLY A 39 -8.60 21.31 -1.02
N LYS A 40 -9.33 20.40 -1.70
CA LYS A 40 -9.58 20.50 -3.15
C LYS A 40 -10.53 21.66 -3.46
N ARG A 41 -11.64 21.78 -2.70
CA ARG A 41 -12.56 22.94 -2.81
C ARG A 41 -11.85 24.28 -2.64
N ARG A 42 -10.95 24.38 -1.64
CA ARG A 42 -10.15 25.58 -1.41
C ARG A 42 -9.16 25.85 -2.54
N TYR A 43 -8.49 24.82 -3.05
CA TYR A 43 -7.55 24.95 -4.16
C TYR A 43 -8.25 25.44 -5.43
N ASP A 44 -9.39 24.84 -5.77
CA ASP A 44 -10.15 25.20 -6.98
C ASP A 44 -10.67 26.65 -6.91
N ARG A 45 -11.18 27.07 -5.74
CA ARG A 45 -11.57 28.46 -5.51
C ARG A 45 -10.38 29.44 -5.55
N LYS A 46 -9.19 29.01 -5.12
CA LYS A 46 -7.99 29.86 -5.22
C LYS A 46 -7.50 29.97 -6.66
N GLN A 47 -7.70 28.92 -7.44
CA GLN A 47 -7.23 28.81 -8.82
C GLN A 47 -8.17 29.48 -9.84
N SER A 48 -9.42 29.77 -9.47
CA SER A 48 -10.38 30.45 -10.36
C SER A 48 -10.01 31.90 -10.62
N GLY A 49 -10.24 32.38 -11.85
CA GLY A 49 -9.93 33.74 -12.27
C GLY A 49 -8.57 33.86 -12.94
N TYR A 50 -8.01 35.07 -12.94
CA TYR A 50 -6.70 35.38 -13.53
C TYR A 50 -5.57 35.25 -12.49
N GLY A 51 -4.32 35.18 -12.95
CA GLY A 51 -3.13 35.10 -12.07
C GLY A 51 -2.36 33.77 -12.10
N GLY A 52 -2.79 32.81 -12.93
CA GLY A 52 -2.04 31.60 -13.22
C GLY A 52 -2.00 30.59 -12.06
N GLN A 53 -0.88 29.86 -11.94
CA GLN A 53 -0.74 28.77 -10.98
C GLN A 53 -0.54 29.27 -9.54
N THR A 54 -1.50 29.01 -8.64
CA THR A 54 -1.50 29.62 -7.30
C THR A 54 -0.82 28.81 -6.17
N LYS A 55 -0.37 27.58 -6.46
CA LYS A 55 0.39 26.72 -5.53
C LYS A 55 1.61 26.10 -6.20
N PRO A 56 2.72 25.89 -5.46
CA PRO A 56 3.92 25.28 -6.01
C PRO A 56 3.68 23.89 -6.59
N VAL A 57 4.31 23.61 -7.74
CA VAL A 57 4.38 22.29 -8.36
C VAL A 57 5.77 21.70 -8.06
N PHE A 58 5.80 20.45 -7.61
CA PHE A 58 7.05 19.80 -7.23
C PHE A 58 7.74 19.12 -8.44
N HIS A 59 8.96 19.53 -8.76
CA HIS A 59 9.73 19.01 -9.91
C HIS A 59 10.92 18.10 -9.53
N LYS A 60 11.51 18.24 -8.34
CA LYS A 60 12.78 17.60 -7.96
C LYS A 60 12.63 16.19 -7.36
N LYS A 61 12.01 15.25 -8.09
CA LYS A 61 11.76 13.88 -7.57
C LYS A 61 13.03 13.01 -7.59
N ALA A 62 13.62 12.77 -6.41
CA ALA A 62 14.80 11.92 -6.26
C ALA A 62 14.51 10.42 -6.02
N LYS A 63 13.34 10.07 -5.47
CA LYS A 63 13.07 8.67 -5.07
C LYS A 63 12.61 7.82 -6.27
N THR A 64 13.34 6.73 -6.51
CA THR A 64 13.07 5.74 -7.57
C THR A 64 12.05 4.66 -7.17
N THR A 65 11.83 4.46 -5.88
CA THR A 65 10.90 3.45 -5.34
C THR A 65 9.85 4.08 -4.40
N LYS A 66 8.87 3.29 -3.97
CA LYS A 66 7.88 3.64 -2.94
C LYS A 66 7.97 2.64 -1.79
N LYS A 67 7.50 3.02 -0.59
CA LYS A 67 7.24 2.04 0.48
C LYS A 67 5.97 1.29 0.12
N ILE A 68 6.03 -0.02 0.03
CA ILE A 68 4.85 -0.84 -0.25
C ILE A 68 4.09 -1.03 1.06
N VAL A 69 2.78 -0.91 0.99
CA VAL A 69 1.89 -1.13 2.13
C VAL A 69 1.06 -2.38 1.84
N LEU A 70 1.08 -3.31 2.79
CA LEU A 70 0.26 -4.51 2.76
C LEU A 70 -1.06 -4.22 3.47
N ARG A 71 -2.17 -4.49 2.79
CA ARG A 71 -3.51 -4.51 3.37
C ARG A 71 -3.81 -5.94 3.82
N MET A 72 -3.88 -6.11 5.14
CA MET A 72 -4.14 -7.37 5.80
C MET A 72 -5.62 -7.41 6.23
N GLU A 73 -6.40 -8.32 5.67
CA GLU A 73 -7.80 -8.52 6.04
C GLU A 73 -7.97 -9.80 6.85
N CYS A 74 -8.51 -9.69 8.06
CA CYS A 74 -8.82 -10.84 8.91
C CYS A 74 -9.91 -11.70 8.27
N THR A 75 -9.72 -13.02 8.22
CA THR A 75 -10.71 -13.94 7.65
C THR A 75 -11.99 -14.02 8.48
N GLU A 76 -11.88 -13.93 9.80
CA GLU A 76 -12.98 -14.04 10.77
C GLU A 76 -13.82 -12.75 10.85
N CYS A 77 -13.25 -11.65 11.35
CA CYS A 77 -14.01 -10.41 11.61
C CYS A 77 -13.91 -9.34 10.51
N LYS A 78 -13.27 -9.64 9.38
CA LYS A 78 -13.03 -8.70 8.26
C LYS A 78 -12.31 -7.39 8.63
N TYR A 79 -11.75 -7.31 9.84
CA TYR A 79 -10.93 -6.19 10.26
C TYR A 79 -9.71 -6.04 9.35
N ARG A 80 -9.44 -4.81 8.92
CA ARG A 80 -8.35 -4.48 8.00
C ARG A 80 -7.27 -3.69 8.73
N LYS A 81 -6.02 -4.11 8.58
CA LYS A 81 -4.85 -3.35 9.05
C LYS A 81 -3.85 -3.11 7.93
N GLN A 82 -3.13 -2.00 8.02
CA GLN A 82 -2.08 -1.63 7.07
C GLN A 82 -0.71 -1.90 7.69
N LEU A 83 0.18 -2.54 6.92
CA LEU A 83 1.56 -2.80 7.33
C LEU A 83 2.54 -2.30 6.25
N PRO A 84 3.29 -1.22 6.50
CA PRO A 84 4.32 -0.78 5.58
C PRO A 84 5.56 -1.69 5.66
N ILE A 85 6.16 -1.98 4.51
CA ILE A 85 7.46 -2.66 4.42
C ILE A 85 8.58 -1.68 4.02
N LYS A 86 9.84 -2.14 4.12
CA LYS A 86 11.00 -1.40 3.59
C LYS A 86 10.88 -1.24 2.07
N ARG A 87 11.59 -0.25 1.51
CA ARG A 87 11.59 0.02 0.06
C ARG A 87 12.23 -1.14 -0.69
N CYS A 88 11.63 -1.56 -1.79
CA CYS A 88 12.17 -2.55 -2.71
C CYS A 88 11.89 -2.14 -4.16
N LYS A 89 12.72 -2.60 -5.10
CA LYS A 89 12.54 -2.38 -6.54
C LYS A 89 11.53 -3.36 -7.15
N HIS A 90 11.66 -4.64 -6.81
CA HIS A 90 10.78 -5.72 -7.27
C HIS A 90 10.07 -6.36 -6.08
N PHE A 91 8.74 -6.37 -6.16
CA PHE A 91 7.84 -6.94 -5.16
C PHE A 91 6.85 -7.87 -5.82
N GLU A 92 6.68 -9.04 -5.23
CA GLU A 92 5.74 -10.05 -5.67
C GLU A 92 4.93 -10.57 -4.47
N LEU A 93 3.69 -10.96 -4.74
CA LEU A 93 2.77 -11.46 -3.73
C LEU A 93 2.35 -12.90 -4.07
N GLY A 94 2.88 -13.85 -3.30
CA GLY A 94 2.65 -15.28 -3.49
C GLY A 94 3.41 -15.86 -4.68
N GLY A 95 4.64 -15.40 -4.91
CA GLY A 95 5.56 -16.07 -5.85
C GLY A 95 6.08 -17.38 -5.27
N ASP A 96 6.83 -18.13 -6.07
CA ASP A 96 7.36 -19.42 -5.66
C ASP A 96 8.39 -19.31 -4.55
N LYS A 97 8.38 -20.32 -3.66
CA LYS A 97 9.42 -20.45 -2.65
C LYS A 97 10.69 -20.96 -3.34
N LYS A 98 11.82 -20.35 -3.01
CA LYS A 98 13.12 -20.83 -3.47
C LYS A 98 13.33 -22.26 -2.96
N ARG A 99 13.66 -23.16 -3.88
CA ARG A 99 14.03 -24.56 -3.58
C ARG A 99 15.50 -24.61 -3.14
N LYS A 100 15.83 -25.47 -2.17
CA LYS A 100 17.21 -25.65 -1.71
C LYS A 100 17.93 -26.63 -2.63
N GLY A 101 19.18 -26.33 -3.00
CA GLY A 101 20.09 -27.29 -3.66
C GLY A 101 19.78 -27.65 -5.12
N GLN A 102 18.87 -26.94 -5.80
CA GLN A 102 18.63 -27.17 -7.23
C GLN A 102 19.64 -26.41 -8.09
N MET A 103 20.22 -27.10 -9.08
CA MET A 103 20.96 -26.44 -10.16
C MET A 103 20.02 -25.52 -10.92
N ILE A 104 20.50 -24.31 -11.17
CA ILE A 104 19.82 -23.38 -12.07
C ILE A 104 20.02 -23.94 -13.49
N GLN A 105 18.93 -24.16 -14.23
CA GLN A 105 19.02 -24.53 -15.64
C GLN A 105 19.56 -23.33 -16.43
N PHE A 106 20.56 -23.59 -17.27
CA PHE A 106 21.16 -22.61 -18.18
C PHE A 106 20.45 -22.64 -19.53
#